data_AF-A0A1G0MZU7-F1
#
_entry.id   AF-A0A1G0MZU7-F1
#
_cell.length_a   1.000
_cell.length_b   1.000
_cell.length_c   1.000
_cell.angle_alpha   90.00
_cell.angle_beta   90.00
_cell.angle_gamma   90.00
#
_symmetry.space_group_name_H-M   'P 1'
#
loop_
_entity.id
_entity.type
_entity.pdbx_description
1 polymer ?
#
loop_
_entity_poly.entity_id
_entity_poly.type
_entity_poly.pdbx_seq_one_letter_code
_entity_poly.pdbx_strand_id
1 'polypeptide(L)' 'MSTATQCKFFGHIITVEKALAVRKAASPEERRTLVFECLKCGKAVRPHVAGDRCKAHFVHINRNPECHFVDPPKEY' A
#
# COMPACT_ATOMS: atom_id res chain seq x y z
N MET A 1 7.02 -10.19 11.19
CA MET A 1 5.83 -9.50 10.62
C MET A 1 6.10 -9.22 9.16
N SER A 2 5.27 -9.74 8.25
CA SER A 2 5.47 -9.58 6.81
C SER A 2 4.79 -8.30 6.34
N THR A 3 5.56 -7.24 6.12
CA THR A 3 5.04 -6.01 5.51
C THR A 3 4.88 -6.24 4.01
N ALA A 4 3.73 -5.89 3.45
CA ALA A 4 3.55 -5.87 2.00
C ALA A 4 4.44 -4.78 1.42
N THR A 5 5.52 -5.18 0.75
CA THR A 5 6.42 -4.28 0.02
C THR A 5 6.06 -4.18 -1.47
N GLN A 6 5.11 -4.99 -1.93
CA GLN A 6 4.66 -5.03 -3.33
C GLN A 6 3.13 -5.00 -3.43
N CYS A 7 2.62 -4.34 -4.45
CA CYS A 7 1.20 -4.29 -4.80
C CYS A 7 1.02 -4.45 -6.32
N LYS A 8 -0.21 -4.73 -6.73
CA LYS A 8 -0.64 -4.69 -8.11
C LYS A 8 -1.19 -3.29 -8.39
N PHE A 9 -0.71 -2.66 -9.44
CA PHE A 9 -1.14 -1.34 -9.88
C PHE A 9 -1.33 -1.40 -11.38
N PHE A 10 -2.57 -1.21 -11.84
CA PHE A 10 -2.90 -1.22 -13.28
C PHE A 10 -2.45 -2.51 -14.00
N GLY A 11 -2.50 -3.66 -13.32
CA GLY A 11 -2.01 -4.94 -13.85
C GLY A 11 -0.50 -5.19 -13.65
N HIS A 12 0.28 -4.17 -13.29
CA HIS A 12 1.72 -4.28 -13.05
C HIS A 12 2.03 -4.49 -11.57
N ILE A 13 3.03 -5.32 -11.29
CA ILE A 13 3.54 -5.51 -9.94
C ILE A 13 4.55 -4.42 -9.65
N ILE A 14 4.24 -3.53 -8.71
CA ILE A 14 5.13 -2.44 -8.30
C ILE A 14 5.48 -2.55 -6.82
N THR A 15 6.65 -2.02 -6.45
CA THR A 15 7.07 -1.94 -5.04
C THR A 15 6.45 -0.74 -4.35
N VAL A 16 6.45 -0.73 -3.02
CA VAL A 16 5.95 0.36 -2.20
C VAL A 16 6.68 1.67 -2.45
N GLU A 17 7.99 1.62 -2.72
CA GLU A 17 8.79 2.78 -3.08
C GLU A 17 8.34 3.38 -4.40
N LYS A 18 8.08 2.53 -5.41
CA LYS A 18 7.51 2.97 -6.69
C LYS A 18 6.10 3.53 -6.52
N ALA A 19 5.24 2.87 -5.75
CA ALA A 19 3.89 3.36 -5.49
C ALA A 19 3.89 4.72 -4.77
N LEU A 20 4.82 4.94 -3.83
CA LEU A 20 5.04 6.21 -3.18
C LEU A 20 5.59 7.27 -4.13
N ALA A 21 6.53 6.93 -4.99
CA ALA A 21 7.06 7.83 -6.01
C ALA A 21 5.96 8.24 -7.00
N VAL A 22 5.15 7.30 -7.48
CA VAL A 22 3.98 7.57 -8.34
C VAL A 22 2.98 8.47 -7.63
N ARG A 23 2.66 8.19 -6.36
CA ARG A 23 1.76 9.04 -5.56
C ARG A 23 2.33 10.44 -5.33
N LYS A 24 3.64 10.57 -5.17
CA LYS A 24 4.33 11.87 -4.97
C LYS A 24 4.36 12.68 -6.27
N ALA A 25 4.64 12.03 -7.39
CA ALA A 25 4.66 12.62 -8.73
C ALA A 25 3.27 12.98 -9.27
N ALA A 26 2.25 12.20 -8.90
CA ALA A 26 0.87 12.41 -9.30
C ALA A 26 0.27 13.68 -8.68
N SER A 27 -0.49 14.41 -9.50
CA SER A 27 -1.30 15.57 -9.10
C SER A 27 -2.40 15.17 -8.10
N PRO A 28 -2.93 16.10 -7.28
CA PRO A 28 -4.00 15.78 -6.32
C PRO A 28 -5.23 15.10 -6.94
N GLU A 29 -5.53 15.39 -8.21
CA GLU A 29 -6.60 14.74 -8.97
C GLU A 29 -6.24 13.29 -9.32
N GLU A 30 -5.03 13.07 -9.83
CA GLU A 30 -4.51 11.73 -10.17
C GLU A 30 -4.36 10.84 -8.93
N ARG A 31 -4.01 11.42 -7.77
CA ARG A 31 -3.92 10.67 -6.51
C ARG A 31 -5.25 10.00 -6.11
N ARG A 32 -6.39 10.51 -6.57
CA ARG A 32 -7.71 9.90 -6.33
C ARG A 32 -7.99 8.75 -7.28
N THR A 33 -7.42 8.76 -8.48
CA THR A 33 -7.55 7.68 -9.48
C THR A 33 -6.51 6.58 -9.32
N LEU A 34 -5.43 6.81 -8.55
CA LEU A 34 -4.44 5.77 -8.23
C LEU A 34 -5.03 4.70 -7.30
N VAL A 35 -5.54 3.62 -7.89
CA VAL A 35 -5.99 2.41 -7.18
C VAL A 35 -4.83 1.42 -7.11
N PHE A 36 -4.32 1.17 -5.91
CA PHE A 36 -3.36 0.10 -5.67
C PHE A 36 -4.12 -1.11 -5.11
N GLU A 37 -3.81 -2.30 -5.60
CA GLU A 37 -4.46 -3.55 -5.21
C GLU A 37 -3.46 -4.48 -4.54
N CYS A 38 -3.90 -5.22 -3.52
CA CYS A 38 -3.07 -6.24 -2.91
C CYS A 38 -2.87 -7.40 -3.89
N LEU A 39 -1.62 -7.86 -4.04
CA LEU A 39 -1.32 -9.04 -4.89
C LEU A 39 -1.98 -10.33 -4.40
N LYS A 40 -2.22 -10.44 -3.08
CA LYS A 40 -2.78 -11.66 -2.48
C LYS A 40 -4.29 -11.69 -2.42
N CYS A 41 -4.92 -10.58 -2.05
CA CYS A 41 -6.38 -10.54 -1.89
C CYS A 41 -7.12 -9.73 -2.96
N GLY A 42 -6.40 -9.04 -3.86
CA GLY A 42 -6.98 -8.19 -4.90
C GLY A 42 -7.70 -6.95 -4.36
N LYS A 43 -7.72 -6.73 -3.04
CA LYS A 43 -8.42 -5.58 -2.43
C LYS A 43 -7.59 -4.31 -2.53
N ALA A 44 -8.27 -3.16 -2.52
CA ALA A 44 -7.62 -1.86 -2.54
C ALA A 44 -6.75 -1.63 -1.30
N VAL A 45 -5.49 -1.28 -1.54
CA VAL A 45 -4.48 -0.93 -0.54
C VAL A 45 -4.01 0.51 -0.75
N ARG A 46 -3.44 1.10 0.29
CA ARG A 46 -2.88 2.44 0.27
C ARG A 46 -1.40 2.37 0.66
N PRO A 47 -0.49 2.93 -0.15
CA PRO A 47 0.91 3.04 0.24
C PRO A 47 1.04 4.02 1.41
N HIS A 48 1.66 3.57 2.49
CA HIS A 48 2.06 4.38 3.63
C HIS A 48 3.54 4.73 3.52
N VAL A 49 3.86 6.00 3.77
CA VAL A 49 5.24 6.50 3.73
C VAL A 49 6.03 5.88 4.89
N ALA A 50 7.29 5.52 4.62
CA ALA A 50 8.24 5.14 5.65
C ALA A 50 8.46 6.32 6.60
N GLY A 51 8.25 6.11 7.90
CA GLY A 51 8.68 7.06 8.93
C GLY A 51 10.10 6.75 9.39
N ASP A 52 10.65 7.62 10.24
CA ASP A 52 12.02 7.56 10.79
C ASP A 52 12.42 6.18 11.38
N ARG A 53 11.44 5.36 11.78
CA ARG A 53 11.64 4.01 12.34
C ARG A 53 10.86 2.89 11.65
N CYS A 54 10.11 3.18 10.58
CA CYS A 54 9.22 2.22 9.93
C CYS A 54 9.47 2.17 8.42
N LYS A 55 9.70 0.98 7.87
CA LYS A 55 9.77 0.77 6.42
C LYS A 55 8.44 1.14 5.76
N ALA A 56 8.50 1.63 4.53
CA ALA A 56 7.33 1.88 3.70
C ALA A 56 6.55 0.57 3.55
N HIS A 57 5.24 0.63 3.73
CA HIS A 57 4.37 -0.55 3.67
C HIS A 57 3.01 -0.18 3.07
N PHE A 58 2.32 -1.18 2.53
CA PHE A 58 0.93 -1.03 2.11
C PHE A 58 -0.02 -1.38 3.25
N VAL A 59 -1.04 -0.54 3.43
CA VAL A 59 -2.13 -0.72 4.39
C VAL A 59 -3.43 -0.96 3.62
N HIS A 60 -4.26 -1.91 4.03
CA HIS A 60 -5.56 -2.12 3.39
C HIS A 60 -6.51 -0.99 3.75
N ILE A 61 -7.22 -0.44 2.75
CA ILE A 61 -8.20 0.63 3.00
C ILE A 61 -9.39 0.09 3.79
N ASN A 62 -9.79 -1.15 3.48
CA ASN A 62 -10.85 -1.84 4.20
C ASN A 62 -10.24 -2.97 5.02
N ARG A 63 -10.68 -3.15 6.28
CA ARG A 63 -10.19 -4.24 7.15
C ARG A 63 -10.40 -5.58 6.45
N ASN A 64 -9.32 -6.28 6.15
CA ASN A 64 -9.38 -7.61 5.57
C ASN A 64 -8.71 -8.62 6.50
N PRO A 65 -9.45 -9.28 7.40
CA PRO A 65 -8.89 -10.25 8.35
C PRO A 65 -8.30 -11.48 7.65
N GLU A 66 -8.68 -11.74 6.41
CA GLU A 66 -8.18 -12.87 5.60
C GLU A 66 -6.81 -12.60 4.95
N CYS A 67 -6.32 -11.35 4.97
CA CYS A 67 -5.03 -11.02 4.40
C CYS A 67 -3.94 -11.14 5.47
N HIS A 68 -3.05 -12.13 5.33
CA HIS A 68 -1.84 -12.30 6.17
C HIS A 68 -0.85 -11.11 6.11
N PHE A 69 -1.09 -10.11 5.25
CA PHE A 69 -0.46 -8.80 5.37
C PHE A 69 -1.19 -8.00 6.44
N VAL A 70 -0.96 -8.42 7.68
CA VAL A 70 -1.56 -7.85 8.88
C VAL A 70 -1.04 -6.43 9.04
N ASP A 71 -1.96 -5.47 9.09
CA ASP A 71 -1.73 -4.15 9.66
C ASP A 71 -1.15 -4.38 11.07
N PRO A 72 0.08 -3.94 11.42
CA PRO A 72 0.46 -4.01 12.82
C PRO A 72 -0.57 -3.18 13.59
N PRO A 73 -1.27 -3.77 14.59
CA PRO A 73 -2.15 -2.98 15.42
C PRO A 73 -1.30 -1.84 15.99
N LYS A 74 -1.72 -0.60 15.73
CA LYS A 74 -1.23 0.55 16.49
C LYS A 74 -1.57 0.27 17.95
N GLU A 75 -0.59 -0.19 18.72
CA GLU A 75 -0.65 -0.07 20.16
C GLU A 75 -0.57 1.44 20.46
N TYR A 76 -1.70 1.96 20.94
CA TYR A 76 -1.85 3.32 21.46
C TYR A 76 -1.23 3.40 22.84
#